data_AF-A0AB33WV81-F1
#
_entry.id   AF-A0AB33WV81-F1
#
_cell.length_a   1.000
_cell.length_b   1.000
_cell.length_c   1.000
_cell.angle_alpha   90.00
_cell.angle_beta   90.00
_cell.angle_gamma   90.00
#
_symmetry.space_group_name_H-M   'P 1'
#
loop_
_entity.id
_entity.type
_entity.pdbx_description
1 polymer ?
#
loop_
_entity_poly.entity_id
_entity_poly.type
_entity_poly.pdbx_seq_one_letter_code
_entity_poly.pdbx_strand_id
1 'polypeptide(L)'
;MTSLSIVIDQHIEEATFLAGLRDLAVHAPHYDLAHLLDLDKRIEAHLDALQIGGLKSLDLVLQQLNPNAQGEIFAATVLAFEAANTCAMAQLAEHLRAHPDGARYMGAALGWLDWSRVEPWVEKLLGSPEALFRCIGLAACGMHRRDPGAVLIAGLAHADAAVIAQAARMAGELRRRDLMPTIRAHRHHKDAAPRFWANWATAQMGDEEALEPLRQFAEQAGEFQYRALCVLLAWQQRERSIAWIRQLMQNPEQRRIGIQAVGLLGDPVSVPWLIQQMSDLPYARVAGEAFSLMTGADLALLDLELQDLPDFDAGPNDDPEDANVALDPDENLPWPDPPLIAAWWQAHAGDFQAGVGYVLGLRQSESSYRQALVRGQQRQRIAAACGMARLRPTEVLFPTSAPAWRQKALLGEPAGFGR
;
A
#
# COMPACT_ATOMS: atom_id res chain seq x y z
N MET A 1 -9.92 -38.73 -15.57
CA MET A 1 -9.26 -37.51 -16.09
C MET A 1 -10.09 -36.24 -15.82
N THR A 2 -11.42 -36.30 -15.88
CA THR A 2 -12.34 -35.17 -15.60
C THR A 2 -12.25 -34.62 -14.17
N SER A 3 -12.13 -35.50 -13.16
CA SER A 3 -12.02 -35.09 -11.74
C SER A 3 -10.73 -34.31 -11.42
N LEU A 4 -9.61 -34.60 -12.09
CA LEU A 4 -8.35 -33.88 -11.85
C LEU A 4 -8.39 -32.46 -12.44
N SER A 5 -9.05 -32.26 -13.59
CA SER A 5 -9.22 -30.91 -14.14
C SER A 5 -10.07 -30.04 -13.20
N ILE A 6 -11.17 -30.57 -12.68
CA ILE A 6 -12.04 -29.84 -11.73
C ILE A 6 -11.27 -29.38 -10.49
N VAL A 7 -10.42 -30.23 -9.93
CA VAL A 7 -9.59 -29.86 -8.76
C VAL A 7 -8.57 -28.78 -9.11
N ILE A 8 -7.93 -28.88 -10.29
CA ILE A 8 -7.01 -27.84 -10.77
C ILE A 8 -7.75 -26.52 -10.98
N ASP A 9 -8.91 -26.54 -11.63
CA ASP A 9 -9.72 -25.35 -11.89
C ASP A 9 -10.09 -24.65 -10.57
N GLN A 10 -10.48 -25.41 -9.54
CA GLN A 10 -10.74 -24.85 -8.20
C GLN A 10 -9.48 -24.21 -7.59
N HIS A 11 -8.31 -24.83 -7.72
CA HIS A 11 -7.07 -24.20 -7.23
C HIS A 11 -6.69 -22.96 -8.03
N ILE A 12 -7.00 -22.89 -9.34
CA ILE A 12 -6.81 -21.70 -10.14
C ILE A 12 -7.74 -20.59 -9.62
N GLU A 13 -9.05 -20.85 -9.55
CA GLU A 13 -10.04 -19.87 -9.08
C GLU A 13 -9.66 -19.28 -7.72
N GLU A 14 -9.26 -20.12 -6.76
CA GLU A 14 -8.85 -19.67 -5.43
C GLU A 14 -7.52 -18.89 -5.47
N ALA A 15 -6.50 -19.35 -6.22
CA ALA A 15 -5.23 -18.64 -6.31
C ALA A 15 -5.39 -17.25 -6.95
N THR A 16 -6.20 -17.13 -7.99
CA THR A 16 -6.43 -15.87 -8.70
C THR A 16 -7.27 -14.91 -7.86
N PHE A 17 -8.33 -15.40 -7.21
CA PHE A 17 -9.13 -14.62 -6.28
C PHE A 17 -8.28 -14.07 -5.13
N LEU A 18 -7.50 -14.94 -4.47
CA LEU A 18 -6.67 -14.54 -3.34
C LEU A 18 -5.55 -13.55 -3.74
N ALA A 19 -5.00 -13.66 -4.95
CA ALA A 19 -4.05 -12.68 -5.48
C ALA A 19 -4.68 -11.28 -5.62
N GLY A 20 -5.93 -11.20 -6.11
CA GLY A 20 -6.71 -9.97 -6.16
C GLY A 20 -7.02 -9.42 -4.77
N LEU A 21 -7.48 -10.28 -3.85
CA LEU A 21 -7.73 -9.92 -2.45
C LEU A 21 -6.47 -9.35 -1.78
N ARG A 22 -5.30 -9.92 -2.09
CA ARG A 22 -4.02 -9.46 -1.54
C ARG A 22 -3.63 -8.06 -2.03
N ASP A 23 -3.86 -7.74 -3.30
CA ASP A 23 -3.60 -6.40 -3.87
C ASP A 23 -4.39 -5.31 -3.13
N LEU A 24 -5.62 -5.64 -2.71
CA LEU A 24 -6.46 -4.79 -1.87
C LEU A 24 -5.99 -4.78 -0.40
N ALA A 25 -5.70 -5.95 0.17
CA ALA A 25 -5.37 -6.14 1.57
C ALA A 25 -4.14 -5.32 2.01
N VAL A 26 -3.14 -5.16 1.13
CA VAL A 26 -1.93 -4.37 1.44
C VAL A 26 -2.18 -2.85 1.51
N HIS A 27 -3.42 -2.40 1.29
CA HIS A 27 -3.86 -1.00 1.44
C HIS A 27 -5.11 -0.82 2.33
N ALA A 28 -5.81 -1.91 2.64
CA ALA A 28 -7.05 -1.90 3.42
C ALA A 28 -6.80 -1.54 4.90
N PRO A 29 -7.78 -0.93 5.59
CA PRO A 29 -7.60 -0.46 6.95
C PRO A 29 -7.40 -1.59 7.96
N HIS A 30 -8.10 -2.72 7.82
CA HIS A 30 -8.31 -3.76 8.84
C HIS A 30 -7.34 -4.95 8.79
N TYR A 31 -6.50 -5.05 7.75
CA TYR A 31 -5.50 -6.11 7.67
C TYR A 31 -4.31 -5.76 8.56
N ASP A 32 -3.85 -6.68 9.39
CA ASP A 32 -2.57 -6.56 10.09
C ASP A 32 -1.53 -7.48 9.44
N LEU A 33 -0.31 -7.54 10.01
CA LEU A 33 0.74 -8.43 9.48
C LEU A 33 0.40 -9.92 9.61
N ALA A 34 -0.42 -10.32 10.59
CA ALA A 34 -0.82 -11.71 10.78
C ALA A 34 -1.89 -12.11 9.75
N HIS A 35 -2.88 -11.26 9.49
CA HIS A 35 -3.86 -11.43 8.43
C HIS A 35 -3.19 -11.52 7.06
N LEU A 36 -2.22 -10.64 6.77
CA LEU A 36 -1.44 -10.73 5.53
C LEU A 36 -0.66 -12.04 5.44
N LEU A 37 -0.09 -12.53 6.54
CA LEU A 37 0.62 -13.82 6.55
C LEU A 37 -0.32 -15.00 6.31
N ASP A 38 -1.53 -14.98 6.88
CA ASP A 38 -2.53 -16.02 6.63
C ASP A 38 -2.96 -16.05 5.16
N LEU A 39 -3.28 -14.87 4.61
CA LEU A 39 -3.60 -14.70 3.21
C LEU A 39 -2.46 -15.20 2.31
N ASP A 40 -1.22 -14.84 2.65
CA ASP A 40 -0.03 -15.24 1.91
C ASP A 40 0.16 -16.76 1.91
N LYS A 41 -0.09 -17.42 3.04
CA LYS A 41 -0.03 -18.89 3.15
C LYS A 41 -1.11 -19.58 2.34
N ARG A 42 -2.32 -19.02 2.29
CA ARG A 42 -3.41 -19.55 1.47
C ARG A 42 -3.04 -19.48 -0.01
N ILE A 43 -2.51 -18.34 -0.47
CA ILE A 43 -2.01 -18.19 -1.85
C ILE A 43 -0.95 -19.24 -2.16
N GLU A 44 0.07 -19.38 -1.30
CA GLU A 44 1.12 -20.41 -1.46
C GLU A 44 0.52 -21.82 -1.54
N ALA A 45 -0.42 -22.18 -0.68
CA ALA A 45 -1.01 -23.52 -0.69
C ALA A 45 -1.71 -23.86 -2.02
N HIS A 46 -2.43 -22.90 -2.61
CA HIS A 46 -3.04 -23.10 -3.93
C HIS A 46 -2.01 -23.12 -5.04
N LEU A 47 -0.98 -22.27 -5.00
CA LEU A 47 0.12 -22.29 -5.97
C LEU A 47 0.90 -23.61 -5.94
N ASP A 48 1.19 -24.15 -4.75
CA ASP A 48 1.85 -25.45 -4.56
C ASP A 48 1.01 -26.59 -5.15
N ALA A 49 -0.31 -26.57 -4.94
CA ALA A 49 -1.22 -27.54 -5.55
C ALA A 49 -1.22 -27.45 -7.09
N LEU A 50 -1.20 -26.24 -7.64
CA LEU A 50 -1.08 -26.02 -9.09
C LEU A 50 0.27 -26.51 -9.62
N GLN A 51 1.35 -26.29 -8.87
CA GLN A 51 2.69 -26.78 -9.21
C GLN A 51 2.73 -28.31 -9.31
N ILE A 52 2.04 -29.03 -8.40
CA ILE A 52 1.90 -30.49 -8.47
C ILE A 52 1.20 -30.93 -9.77
N GLY A 53 0.19 -30.19 -10.23
CA GLY A 53 -0.46 -30.43 -11.52
C GLY A 53 0.41 -30.10 -12.74
N GLY A 54 1.53 -29.41 -12.53
CA GLY A 54 2.58 -29.17 -13.53
C GLY A 54 2.12 -28.38 -14.75
N LEU A 55 2.61 -28.78 -15.92
CA LEU A 55 2.30 -28.08 -17.19
C LEU A 55 0.80 -28.02 -17.48
N LYS A 56 0.02 -29.01 -17.04
CA LYS A 56 -1.44 -29.00 -17.23
C LYS A 56 -2.10 -27.84 -16.49
N SER A 57 -1.68 -27.55 -15.25
CA SER A 57 -2.19 -26.41 -14.48
C SER A 57 -1.81 -25.08 -15.14
N LEU A 58 -0.56 -24.98 -15.62
CA LEU A 58 -0.08 -23.82 -16.36
C LEU A 58 -0.89 -23.58 -17.65
N ASP A 59 -1.15 -24.63 -18.42
CA ASP A 59 -1.96 -24.52 -19.64
C ASP A 59 -3.39 -24.08 -19.34
N LEU A 60 -4.00 -24.58 -18.26
CA LEU A 60 -5.36 -24.21 -17.86
C LEU A 60 -5.46 -22.75 -17.39
N VAL A 61 -4.52 -22.26 -16.57
CA VAL A 61 -4.54 -20.86 -16.15
C VAL A 61 -4.28 -19.90 -17.33
N LEU A 62 -3.41 -20.27 -18.27
CA LEU A 62 -3.17 -19.47 -19.49
C LEU A 62 -4.43 -19.37 -20.37
N GLN A 63 -5.26 -20.43 -20.42
CA GLN A 63 -6.53 -20.42 -21.15
C GLN A 63 -7.58 -19.49 -20.53
N GLN A 64 -7.45 -19.12 -19.25
CA GLN A 64 -8.36 -18.21 -18.56
C GLN A 64 -7.99 -16.73 -18.74
N LEU A 65 -6.84 -16.42 -19.38
CA LEU A 65 -6.43 -15.05 -19.66
C LEU A 65 -7.41 -14.36 -20.61
N ASN A 66 -8.15 -13.40 -20.06
CA ASN A 66 -9.07 -12.51 -20.77
C ASN A 66 -8.59 -11.04 -20.65
N PRO A 67 -9.16 -10.08 -21.39
CA PRO A 67 -8.72 -8.68 -21.35
C PRO A 67 -8.66 -8.02 -19.96
N ASN A 68 -9.44 -8.54 -19.00
CA ASN A 68 -9.52 -8.05 -17.63
C ASN A 68 -8.77 -8.97 -16.65
N ALA A 69 -7.93 -9.88 -17.14
CA ALA A 69 -7.18 -10.80 -16.30
C ALA A 69 -6.29 -10.06 -15.30
N GLN A 70 -6.33 -10.50 -14.06
CA GLN A 70 -5.65 -9.88 -12.93
C GLN A 70 -4.92 -10.95 -12.12
N GLY A 71 -5.64 -11.63 -11.23
CA GLY A 71 -5.10 -12.73 -10.44
C GLY A 71 -4.57 -13.88 -11.30
N GLU A 72 -5.16 -14.10 -12.48
CA GLU A 72 -4.71 -15.08 -13.47
C GLU A 72 -3.28 -14.77 -13.94
N ILE A 73 -2.97 -13.49 -14.17
CA ILE A 73 -1.62 -13.07 -14.57
C ILE A 73 -0.64 -13.34 -13.43
N PHE A 74 -1.02 -13.09 -12.18
CA PHE A 74 -0.20 -13.42 -11.02
C PHE A 74 0.09 -14.93 -10.95
N ALA A 75 -0.94 -15.76 -10.95
CA ALA A 75 -0.80 -17.21 -10.82
C ALA A 75 -0.02 -17.81 -12.01
N ALA A 76 -0.36 -17.43 -13.24
CA ALA A 76 0.34 -17.88 -14.44
C ALA A 76 1.82 -17.46 -14.44
N THR A 77 2.13 -16.25 -13.96
CA THR A 77 3.52 -15.78 -13.84
C THR A 77 4.30 -16.64 -12.86
N VAL A 78 3.76 -16.88 -11.66
CA VAL A 78 4.43 -17.74 -10.67
C VAL A 78 4.72 -19.12 -11.25
N LEU A 79 3.69 -19.78 -11.81
CA LEU A 79 3.83 -21.12 -12.38
C LEU A 79 4.79 -21.17 -13.57
N ALA A 80 4.77 -20.17 -14.46
CA ALA A 80 5.68 -20.10 -15.60
C ALA A 80 7.15 -20.00 -15.15
N PHE A 81 7.43 -19.20 -14.13
CA PHE A 81 8.77 -19.03 -13.58
C PHE A 81 9.25 -20.21 -12.75
N GLU A 82 8.35 -20.89 -12.04
CA GLU A 82 8.66 -22.13 -11.34
C GLU A 82 9.02 -23.25 -12.29
N ALA A 83 8.26 -23.41 -13.37
CA ALA A 83 8.48 -24.40 -14.43
C ALA A 83 9.60 -24.00 -15.41
N ALA A 84 10.20 -22.82 -15.26
CA ALA A 84 11.14 -22.23 -16.23
C ALA A 84 10.61 -22.26 -17.68
N ASN A 85 9.29 -22.11 -17.84
CA ASN A 85 8.60 -22.24 -19.13
C ASN A 85 8.62 -20.92 -19.89
N THR A 86 9.60 -20.79 -20.79
CA THR A 86 9.80 -19.58 -21.60
C THR A 86 8.68 -19.31 -22.60
N CYS A 87 7.96 -20.34 -23.04
CA CYS A 87 6.80 -20.18 -23.93
C CYS A 87 5.63 -19.52 -23.20
N ALA A 88 5.32 -19.97 -21.99
CA ALA A 88 4.31 -19.35 -21.14
C ALA A 88 4.67 -17.90 -20.80
N MET A 89 5.93 -17.61 -20.50
CA MET A 89 6.40 -16.24 -20.27
C MET A 89 6.20 -15.35 -21.51
N ALA A 90 6.45 -15.88 -22.71
CA ALA A 90 6.21 -15.14 -23.96
C ALA A 90 4.72 -14.89 -24.22
N GLN A 91 3.85 -15.87 -23.91
CA GLN A 91 2.39 -15.69 -23.99
C GLN A 91 1.89 -14.62 -23.02
N LEU A 92 2.37 -14.62 -21.77
CA LEU A 92 2.05 -13.57 -20.79
C LEU A 92 2.53 -12.19 -21.24
N ALA A 93 3.73 -12.10 -21.82
CA ALA A 93 4.21 -10.85 -22.39
C ALA A 93 3.30 -10.36 -23.53
N GLU A 94 2.91 -11.24 -24.45
CA GLU A 94 2.01 -10.87 -25.55
C GLU A 94 0.63 -10.44 -25.04
N HIS A 95 0.09 -11.14 -24.04
CA HIS A 95 -1.15 -10.74 -23.39
C HIS A 95 -1.06 -9.33 -22.80
N LEU A 96 0.02 -9.03 -22.08
CA LEU A 96 0.24 -7.71 -21.48
C LEU A 96 0.45 -6.59 -22.50
N ARG A 97 1.02 -6.89 -23.69
CA ARG A 97 1.09 -5.90 -24.78
C ARG A 97 -0.30 -5.47 -25.24
N ALA A 98 -1.23 -6.42 -25.30
CA ALA A 98 -2.61 -6.15 -25.67
C ALA A 98 -3.42 -5.53 -24.52
N HIS A 99 -3.14 -5.93 -23.27
CA HIS A 99 -3.90 -5.55 -22.07
C HIS A 99 -2.96 -5.16 -20.92
N PRO A 100 -2.45 -3.91 -20.91
CA PRO A 100 -1.39 -3.49 -19.99
C PRO A 100 -1.83 -3.35 -18.52
N ASP A 101 -3.14 -3.29 -18.24
CA ASP A 101 -3.68 -3.11 -16.88
C ASP A 101 -3.27 -4.23 -15.92
N GLY A 102 -3.02 -5.42 -16.46
CA GLY A 102 -2.51 -6.59 -15.73
C GLY A 102 -1.03 -6.50 -15.30
N ALA A 103 -0.28 -5.50 -15.75
CA ALA A 103 1.17 -5.41 -15.52
C ALA A 103 1.54 -5.37 -14.02
N ARG A 104 0.67 -4.79 -13.19
CA ARG A 104 0.89 -4.75 -11.74
C ARG A 104 0.88 -6.14 -11.10
N TYR A 105 0.08 -7.07 -11.63
CA TYR A 105 0.00 -8.46 -11.14
C TYR A 105 1.21 -9.30 -11.54
N MET A 106 1.74 -9.08 -12.75
CA MET A 106 3.06 -9.60 -13.15
C MET A 106 4.16 -9.07 -12.23
N GLY A 107 4.19 -7.76 -11.97
CA GLY A 107 5.14 -7.15 -11.04
C GLY A 107 5.04 -7.76 -9.63
N ALA A 108 3.81 -7.94 -9.12
CA ALA A 108 3.53 -8.56 -7.83
C ALA A 108 4.06 -10.01 -7.77
N ALA A 109 3.82 -10.82 -8.81
CA ALA A 109 4.33 -12.19 -8.91
C ALA A 109 5.86 -12.25 -8.96
N LEU A 110 6.51 -11.33 -9.69
CA LEU A 110 7.99 -11.26 -9.69
C LEU A 110 8.55 -10.84 -8.32
N GLY A 111 7.84 -9.98 -7.59
CA GLY A 111 8.19 -9.62 -6.22
C GLY A 111 7.89 -10.70 -5.18
N TRP A 112 7.00 -11.63 -5.51
CA TRP A 112 6.60 -12.79 -4.70
C TRP A 112 7.65 -13.90 -4.74
N LEU A 113 8.13 -14.24 -5.94
CA LEU A 113 9.17 -15.23 -6.19
C LEU A 113 10.54 -14.82 -5.64
N ASP A 114 11.41 -15.80 -5.39
CA ASP A 114 12.78 -15.56 -4.94
C ASP A 114 13.64 -14.81 -5.96
N TRP A 115 14.48 -13.91 -5.47
CA TRP A 115 15.33 -13.06 -6.32
C TRP A 115 16.18 -13.87 -7.29
N SER A 116 16.86 -14.92 -6.82
CA SER A 116 17.74 -15.75 -7.65
C SER A 116 17.02 -16.42 -8.82
N ARG A 117 15.71 -16.64 -8.72
CA ARG A 117 14.89 -17.22 -9.79
C ARG A 117 14.50 -16.16 -10.82
N VAL A 118 14.16 -14.96 -10.38
CA VAL A 118 13.65 -13.90 -11.26
C VAL A 118 14.75 -13.01 -11.84
N GLU A 119 15.93 -12.92 -11.22
CA GLU A 119 17.01 -12.00 -11.59
C GLU A 119 17.36 -12.03 -13.09
N PRO A 120 17.61 -13.19 -13.75
CA PRO A 120 17.95 -13.21 -15.18
C PRO A 120 16.84 -12.70 -16.09
N TRP A 121 15.59 -12.79 -15.64
CA TRP A 121 14.42 -12.32 -16.38
C TRP A 121 14.15 -10.85 -16.12
N VAL A 122 14.33 -10.41 -14.88
CA VAL A 122 14.27 -9.00 -14.52
C VAL A 122 15.32 -8.21 -15.31
N GLU A 123 16.54 -8.73 -15.47
CA GLU A 123 17.56 -8.11 -16.35
C GLU A 123 17.09 -7.97 -17.81
N LYS A 124 16.42 -8.99 -18.36
CA LYS A 124 15.84 -8.91 -19.71
C LYS A 124 14.73 -7.87 -19.80
N LEU A 125 13.85 -7.81 -18.80
CA LEU A 125 12.76 -6.81 -18.72
C LEU A 125 13.32 -5.39 -18.64
N LEU A 126 14.33 -5.18 -17.80
CA LEU A 126 15.08 -3.92 -17.67
C LEU A 126 15.77 -3.52 -18.99
N GLY A 127 16.21 -4.49 -19.79
CA GLY A 127 16.80 -4.26 -21.12
C GLY A 127 15.79 -4.03 -22.26
N SER A 128 14.50 -4.22 -22.01
CA SER A 128 13.47 -4.16 -23.06
C SER A 128 13.34 -2.76 -23.67
N PRO A 129 13.16 -2.64 -25.00
CA PRO A 129 12.84 -1.35 -25.63
C PRO A 129 11.43 -0.86 -25.31
N GLU A 130 10.54 -1.75 -24.85
CA GLU A 130 9.14 -1.43 -24.53
C GLU A 130 9.03 -0.87 -23.11
N ALA A 131 8.44 0.32 -22.98
CA ALA A 131 8.26 1.01 -21.69
C ALA A 131 7.54 0.13 -20.65
N LEU A 132 6.51 -0.60 -21.07
CA LEU A 132 5.74 -1.53 -20.24
C LEU A 132 6.64 -2.54 -19.50
N PHE A 133 7.48 -3.27 -20.24
CA PHE A 133 8.34 -4.30 -19.66
C PHE A 133 9.48 -3.71 -18.83
N ARG A 134 9.99 -2.53 -19.21
CA ARG A 134 10.95 -1.80 -18.40
C ARG A 134 10.35 -1.40 -17.05
N CYS A 135 9.11 -0.93 -17.02
CA CYS A 135 8.38 -0.64 -15.78
C CYS A 135 8.23 -1.89 -14.90
N ILE A 136 7.84 -3.03 -15.48
CA ILE A 136 7.71 -4.30 -14.74
C ILE A 136 9.06 -4.71 -14.13
N GLY A 137 10.16 -4.62 -14.89
CA GLY A 137 11.51 -4.90 -14.39
C GLY A 137 11.93 -4.00 -13.22
N LEU A 138 11.67 -2.69 -13.32
CA LEU A 138 11.92 -1.73 -12.23
C LEU A 138 11.03 -2.01 -11.02
N ALA A 139 9.76 -2.38 -11.22
CA ALA A 139 8.85 -2.76 -10.14
C ALA A 139 9.34 -4.00 -9.40
N ALA A 140 9.77 -5.05 -10.11
CA ALA A 140 10.35 -6.24 -9.51
C ALA A 140 11.59 -5.90 -8.66
N CYS A 141 12.52 -5.10 -9.20
CA CYS A 141 13.69 -4.65 -8.45
C CYS A 141 13.30 -3.86 -7.19
N GLY A 142 12.30 -2.97 -7.29
CA GLY A 142 11.73 -2.25 -6.15
C GLY A 142 11.21 -3.19 -5.08
N MET A 143 10.37 -4.17 -5.43
CA MET A 143 9.82 -5.16 -4.49
C MET A 143 10.89 -6.00 -3.78
N HIS A 144 12.03 -6.22 -4.43
CA HIS A 144 13.19 -6.92 -3.88
C HIS A 144 14.22 -6.01 -3.21
N ARG A 145 14.02 -4.68 -3.27
CA ARG A 145 14.99 -3.67 -2.83
C ARG A 145 16.39 -3.88 -3.44
N ARG A 146 16.42 -4.24 -4.73
CA ARG A 146 17.64 -4.42 -5.52
C ARG A 146 17.87 -3.21 -6.41
N ASP A 147 19.10 -2.70 -6.41
CA ASP A 147 19.48 -1.54 -7.22
C ASP A 147 20.03 -1.99 -8.58
N PRO A 148 19.38 -1.67 -9.71
CA PRO A 148 19.81 -2.02 -11.06
C PRO A 148 20.81 -0.99 -11.62
N GLY A 149 21.34 -0.09 -10.78
CA GLY A 149 22.44 0.80 -11.09
C GLY A 149 22.11 1.74 -12.25
N ALA A 150 22.83 1.59 -13.37
CA ALA A 150 22.69 2.46 -14.54
C ALA A 150 21.29 2.44 -15.14
N VAL A 151 20.55 1.31 -15.03
CA VAL A 151 19.19 1.23 -15.59
C VAL A 151 18.22 2.14 -14.82
N LEU A 152 18.39 2.29 -13.51
CA LEU A 152 17.59 3.20 -12.71
C LEU A 152 17.81 4.66 -13.15
N ILE A 153 19.08 5.03 -13.39
CA ILE A 153 19.47 6.35 -13.88
C ILE A 153 18.85 6.62 -15.25
N ALA A 154 18.96 5.65 -16.17
CA ALA A 154 18.35 5.74 -17.50
C ALA A 154 16.82 5.85 -17.43
N GLY A 155 16.18 5.17 -16.48
CA GLY A 155 14.73 5.24 -16.25
C GLY A 155 14.26 6.64 -15.86
N LEU A 156 15.04 7.37 -15.05
CA LEU A 156 14.75 8.77 -14.70
C LEU A 156 14.90 9.74 -15.89
N ALA A 157 15.62 9.35 -16.94
CA ALA A 157 15.81 10.14 -18.16
C ALA A 157 14.98 9.61 -19.35
N HIS A 158 14.07 8.67 -19.10
CA HIS A 158 13.30 8.01 -20.15
C HIS A 158 12.25 8.96 -20.76
N ALA A 159 11.82 8.71 -22.00
CA ALA A 159 10.81 9.54 -22.67
C ALA A 159 9.38 9.24 -22.19
N ASP A 160 9.14 7.99 -21.78
CA ASP A 160 7.85 7.51 -21.26
C ASP A 160 7.65 7.90 -19.78
N ALA A 161 6.51 8.52 -19.48
CA ALA A 161 6.16 8.99 -18.15
C ALA A 161 6.00 7.85 -17.13
N ALA A 162 5.47 6.69 -17.51
CA ALA A 162 5.31 5.57 -16.59
C ALA A 162 6.69 5.05 -16.13
N VAL A 163 7.68 5.03 -17.03
CA VAL A 163 9.05 4.63 -16.68
C VAL A 163 9.70 5.62 -15.72
N ILE A 164 9.55 6.93 -15.96
CA ILE A 164 10.05 7.97 -15.05
C ILE A 164 9.41 7.81 -13.67
N ALA A 165 8.08 7.66 -13.61
CA ALA A 165 7.32 7.47 -12.39
C ALA A 165 7.83 6.26 -11.59
N GLN A 166 7.99 5.11 -12.25
CA GLN A 166 8.45 3.89 -11.61
C GLN A 166 9.91 3.99 -11.16
N ALA A 167 10.79 4.62 -11.94
CA ALA A 167 12.18 4.86 -11.57
C ALA A 167 12.29 5.83 -10.37
N ALA A 168 11.50 6.91 -10.35
CA ALA A 168 11.46 7.85 -9.23
C ALA A 168 10.97 7.17 -7.94
N ARG A 169 9.88 6.40 -8.02
CA ARG A 169 9.37 5.58 -6.91
C ARG A 169 10.47 4.68 -6.36
N MET A 170 11.10 3.91 -7.22
CA MET A 170 12.14 2.95 -6.83
C MET A 170 13.37 3.64 -6.21
N ALA A 171 13.82 4.77 -6.78
CA ALA A 171 14.92 5.54 -6.21
C ALA A 171 14.58 6.07 -4.81
N GLY A 172 13.32 6.46 -4.58
CA GLY A 172 12.80 6.83 -3.26
C GLY A 172 12.78 5.63 -2.30
N GLU A 173 12.26 4.48 -2.72
CA GLU A 173 12.24 3.26 -1.93
C GLU A 173 13.65 2.79 -1.51
N LEU A 174 14.62 2.88 -2.42
CA LEU A 174 16.03 2.53 -2.21
C LEU A 174 16.87 3.62 -1.52
N ARG A 175 16.30 4.82 -1.31
CA ARG A 175 17.02 5.99 -0.77
C ARG A 175 18.26 6.39 -1.56
N ARG A 176 18.17 6.38 -2.90
CA ARG A 176 19.24 6.84 -3.80
C ARG A 176 19.39 8.37 -3.78
N ARG A 177 19.94 8.89 -2.68
CA ARG A 177 20.13 10.34 -2.44
C ARG A 177 21.03 11.00 -3.49
N ASP A 178 21.96 10.22 -4.04
CA ASP A 178 22.81 10.63 -5.14
C ASP A 178 22.02 10.95 -6.43
N LEU A 179 20.81 10.39 -6.58
CA LEU A 179 19.92 10.67 -7.71
C LEU A 179 18.95 11.84 -7.47
N MET A 180 18.95 12.46 -6.28
CA MET A 180 18.05 13.57 -5.95
C MET A 180 18.07 14.71 -6.99
N PRO A 181 19.22 15.18 -7.51
CA PRO A 181 19.22 16.22 -8.53
C PRO A 181 18.42 15.83 -9.78
N THR A 182 18.57 14.57 -10.24
CA THR A 182 17.86 14.04 -11.40
C THR A 182 16.36 13.87 -11.13
N ILE A 183 15.99 13.37 -9.94
CA ILE A 183 14.59 13.20 -9.56
C ILE A 183 13.88 14.56 -9.45
N ARG A 184 14.54 15.58 -8.88
CA ARG A 184 14.00 16.95 -8.74
C ARG A 184 13.65 17.61 -10.07
N ALA A 185 14.30 17.23 -11.17
CA ALA A 185 13.95 17.72 -12.50
C ALA A 185 12.49 17.41 -12.89
N HIS A 186 11.89 16.38 -12.29
CA HIS A 186 10.50 15.96 -12.52
C HIS A 186 9.49 16.53 -11.51
N ARG A 187 9.91 17.44 -10.62
CA ARG A 187 9.05 18.04 -9.59
C ARG A 187 7.77 18.68 -10.14
N HIS A 188 7.86 19.26 -11.33
CA HIS A 188 6.75 19.93 -12.02
C HIS A 188 6.40 19.23 -13.33
N HIS A 189 6.64 17.92 -13.42
CA HIS A 189 6.30 17.14 -14.60
C HIS A 189 4.82 17.31 -14.96
N LYS A 190 4.48 17.35 -16.26
CA LYS A 190 3.10 17.57 -16.73
C LYS A 190 2.14 16.47 -16.25
N ASP A 191 2.60 15.22 -16.31
CA ASP A 191 1.82 14.05 -15.92
C ASP A 191 1.88 13.85 -14.40
N ALA A 192 0.74 13.45 -13.82
CA ALA A 192 0.58 13.37 -12.36
C ALA A 192 1.51 12.32 -11.72
N ALA A 193 1.67 11.14 -12.33
CA ALA A 193 2.44 10.05 -11.73
C ALA A 193 3.94 10.37 -11.57
N PRO A 194 4.69 10.83 -12.60
CA PRO A 194 6.08 11.28 -12.40
C PRO A 194 6.19 12.41 -11.39
N ARG A 195 5.27 13.36 -11.44
CA ARG A 195 5.23 14.50 -10.52
C ARG A 195 5.06 14.04 -9.08
N PHE A 196 4.12 13.14 -8.82
CA PHE A 196 3.90 12.56 -7.50
C PHE A 196 5.14 11.79 -7.02
N TRP A 197 5.62 10.83 -7.81
CA TRP A 197 6.70 9.94 -7.39
C TRP A 197 8.04 10.67 -7.23
N ALA A 198 8.30 11.72 -8.02
CA ALA A 198 9.47 12.55 -7.84
C ALA A 198 9.46 13.27 -6.48
N ASN A 199 8.34 13.93 -6.15
CA ASN A 199 8.20 14.64 -4.89
C ASN A 199 8.13 13.68 -3.68
N TRP A 200 7.43 12.56 -3.82
CA TRP A 200 7.36 11.51 -2.81
C TRP A 200 8.74 10.93 -2.48
N ALA A 201 9.56 10.70 -3.51
CA ALA A 201 10.91 10.17 -3.34
C ALA A 201 11.84 11.19 -2.67
N THR A 202 11.85 12.44 -3.15
CA THR A 202 12.78 13.45 -2.60
C THR A 202 12.37 13.95 -1.23
N ALA A 203 11.07 14.10 -0.95
CA ALA A 203 10.57 14.46 0.38
C ALA A 203 11.03 13.44 1.43
N GLN A 204 10.92 12.15 1.10
CA GLN A 204 11.43 11.10 1.98
C GLN A 204 12.94 11.15 2.12
N MET A 205 13.70 11.82 1.26
CA MET A 205 15.15 12.03 1.39
C MET A 205 15.53 13.38 2.04
N GLY A 206 14.55 14.11 2.56
CA GLY A 206 14.71 15.39 3.27
C GLY A 206 14.57 16.63 2.40
N ASP A 207 13.98 16.52 1.21
CA ASP A 207 13.73 17.65 0.33
C ASP A 207 12.49 18.45 0.77
N GLU A 208 12.68 19.51 1.56
CA GLU A 208 11.57 20.32 2.07
C GLU A 208 10.72 20.97 0.95
N GLU A 209 11.33 21.31 -0.18
CA GLU A 209 10.64 21.92 -1.31
C GLU A 209 9.66 20.93 -2.01
N ALA A 210 9.81 19.63 -1.77
CA ALA A 210 8.89 18.61 -2.31
C ALA A 210 7.60 18.47 -1.48
N LEU A 211 7.55 19.05 -0.27
CA LEU A 211 6.39 18.97 0.61
C LEU A 211 5.20 19.76 0.07
N GLU A 212 5.43 20.92 -0.56
CA GLU A 212 4.33 21.73 -1.10
C GLU A 212 3.60 21.03 -2.27
N PRO A 213 4.30 20.47 -3.29
CA PRO A 213 3.64 19.63 -4.29
C PRO A 213 2.94 18.41 -3.70
N LEU A 214 3.51 17.75 -2.67
CA LEU A 214 2.84 16.63 -2.00
C LEU A 214 1.56 17.05 -1.29
N ARG A 215 1.51 18.26 -0.71
CA ARG A 215 0.28 18.78 -0.10
C ARG A 215 -0.86 18.84 -1.11
N GLN A 216 -0.60 19.27 -2.35
CA GLN A 216 -1.62 19.31 -3.40
C GLN A 216 -2.20 17.92 -3.70
N PHE A 217 -1.37 16.86 -3.67
CA PHE A 217 -1.86 15.48 -3.79
C PHE A 217 -2.61 15.00 -2.55
N ALA A 218 -2.23 15.44 -1.35
CA ALA A 218 -2.94 15.09 -0.11
C ALA A 218 -4.33 15.73 -0.01
N GLU A 219 -4.52 16.91 -0.62
CA GLU A 219 -5.79 17.66 -0.64
C GLU A 219 -6.75 17.18 -1.75
N GLN A 220 -6.31 16.30 -2.65
CA GLN A 220 -7.08 15.79 -3.78
C GLN A 220 -7.42 14.32 -3.57
N ALA A 221 -8.70 13.96 -3.75
CA ALA A 221 -9.11 12.56 -3.75
C ALA A 221 -8.44 11.80 -4.91
N GLY A 222 -7.92 10.59 -4.62
CA GLY A 222 -7.30 9.74 -5.63
C GLY A 222 -6.25 8.79 -5.06
N GLU A 223 -5.62 8.00 -5.93
CA GLU A 223 -4.66 6.95 -5.57
C GLU A 223 -3.43 7.43 -4.78
N PHE A 224 -3.09 8.72 -4.90
CA PHE A 224 -1.90 9.29 -4.27
C PHE A 224 -2.18 9.91 -2.91
N GLN A 225 -3.45 10.18 -2.57
CA GLN A 225 -3.83 11.04 -1.46
C GLN A 225 -3.25 10.61 -0.11
N TYR A 226 -3.55 9.38 0.29
CA TYR A 226 -3.14 8.87 1.60
C TYR A 226 -1.62 8.74 1.73
N ARG A 227 -0.94 8.33 0.64
CA ARG A 227 0.53 8.24 0.60
C ARG A 227 1.18 9.62 0.69
N ALA A 228 0.62 10.61 -0.01
CA ALA A 228 1.05 11.99 0.07
C ALA A 228 0.90 12.52 1.50
N LEU A 229 -0.25 12.29 2.12
CA LEU A 229 -0.55 12.71 3.48
C LEU A 229 0.41 12.11 4.51
N CYS A 230 0.68 10.80 4.42
CA CYS A 230 1.62 10.11 5.32
C CYS A 230 3.03 10.69 5.22
N VAL A 231 3.56 10.90 4.01
CA VAL A 231 4.90 11.49 3.83
C VAL A 231 4.93 12.95 4.27
N LEU A 232 3.92 13.74 3.88
CA LEU A 232 3.82 15.15 4.24
C LEU A 232 3.86 15.33 5.76
N LEU A 233 3.02 14.62 6.51
CA LEU A 233 2.96 14.78 7.96
C LEU A 233 4.13 14.14 8.70
N ALA A 234 4.74 13.10 8.15
CA ALA A 234 5.98 12.59 8.69
C ALA A 234 7.09 13.65 8.62
N TRP A 235 7.24 14.36 7.50
CA TRP A 235 8.39 15.23 7.23
C TRP A 235 8.20 16.72 7.51
N GLN A 236 6.97 17.23 7.41
CA GLN A 236 6.68 18.64 7.62
C GLN A 236 6.87 19.04 9.08
N GLN A 237 7.40 20.25 9.31
CA GLN A 237 7.54 20.84 10.64
C GLN A 237 6.17 20.88 11.36
N ARG A 238 6.17 20.52 12.64
CA ARG A 238 4.94 20.27 13.42
C ARG A 238 4.02 21.49 13.44
N GLU A 239 4.58 22.69 13.61
CA GLU A 239 3.83 23.95 13.68
C GLU A 239 3.12 24.24 12.35
N ARG A 240 3.78 23.96 11.22
CA ARG A 240 3.19 24.09 9.88
C ARG A 240 2.07 23.07 9.68
N SER A 241 2.26 21.84 10.15
CA SER A 241 1.23 20.80 10.10
C SER A 241 0.01 21.17 10.93
N ILE A 242 0.20 21.70 12.15
CA ILE A 242 -0.91 22.19 12.99
C ILE A 242 -1.65 23.35 12.29
N ALA A 243 -0.94 24.32 11.73
CA ALA A 243 -1.56 25.45 11.04
C ALA A 243 -2.39 25.00 9.83
N TRP A 244 -1.85 24.08 9.02
CA TRP A 244 -2.54 23.52 7.87
C TRP A 244 -3.76 22.68 8.28
N ILE A 245 -3.62 21.79 9.28
CA ILE A 245 -4.73 20.97 9.78
C ILE A 245 -5.87 21.85 10.30
N ARG A 246 -5.58 22.97 10.98
CA ARG A 246 -6.61 23.92 11.41
C ARG A 246 -7.38 24.51 10.23
N GLN A 247 -6.74 24.76 9.09
CA GLN A 247 -7.42 25.21 7.87
C GLN A 247 -8.32 24.11 7.30
N LEU A 248 -7.83 22.86 7.24
CA LEU A 248 -8.65 21.72 6.79
C LEU A 248 -9.89 21.51 7.68
N MET A 249 -9.74 21.63 9.01
CA MET A 249 -10.85 21.48 9.96
C MET A 249 -11.93 22.56 9.80
N GLN A 250 -11.59 23.72 9.22
CA GLN A 250 -12.53 24.81 8.94
C GLN A 250 -13.25 24.64 7.60
N ASN A 251 -12.76 23.77 6.71
CA ASN A 251 -13.35 23.51 5.40
C ASN A 251 -14.12 22.17 5.41
N PRO A 252 -15.47 22.18 5.34
CA PRO A 252 -16.27 20.97 5.32
C PRO A 252 -15.90 19.98 4.20
N GLU A 253 -15.52 20.45 3.02
CA GLU A 253 -15.14 19.60 1.88
C GLU A 253 -13.84 18.81 2.14
N GLN A 254 -13.00 19.33 3.03
CA GLN A 254 -11.69 18.77 3.37
C GLN A 254 -11.73 18.03 4.73
N ARG A 255 -12.91 17.87 5.33
CA ARG A 255 -13.06 17.32 6.69
C ARG A 255 -12.47 15.93 6.83
N ARG A 256 -12.69 15.04 5.85
CA ARG A 256 -12.11 13.69 5.82
C ARG A 256 -10.58 13.71 5.92
N ILE A 257 -9.93 14.57 5.14
CA ILE A 257 -8.47 14.71 5.13
C ILE A 257 -8.00 15.32 6.45
N GLY A 258 -8.73 16.30 6.99
CA GLY A 258 -8.49 16.86 8.31
C GLY A 258 -8.48 15.80 9.42
N ILE A 259 -9.44 14.87 9.41
CA ILE A 259 -9.51 13.75 10.37
C ILE A 259 -8.28 12.84 10.27
N GLN A 260 -7.96 12.38 9.05
CA GLN A 260 -6.78 11.54 8.83
C GLN A 260 -5.48 12.26 9.24
N ALA A 261 -5.39 13.56 8.92
CA ALA A 261 -4.24 14.38 9.24
C ALA A 261 -4.05 14.57 10.76
N VAL A 262 -5.15 14.73 11.51
CA VAL A 262 -5.12 14.76 12.98
C VAL A 262 -4.59 13.43 13.54
N GLY A 263 -5.08 12.29 13.05
CA GLY A 263 -4.61 10.97 13.48
C GLY A 263 -3.12 10.78 13.25
N LEU A 264 -2.62 11.16 12.07
CA LEU A 264 -1.21 11.08 11.69
C LEU A 264 -0.31 12.06 12.48
N LEU A 265 -0.79 13.28 12.76
CA LEU A 265 -0.09 14.24 13.62
C LEU A 265 0.05 13.70 15.06
N GLY A 266 -0.96 12.95 15.51
CA GLY A 266 -0.97 12.24 16.77
C GLY A 266 -1.07 13.13 18.01
N ASP A 267 -1.55 14.38 17.88
CA ASP A 267 -1.68 15.29 19.03
C ASP A 267 -2.99 15.03 19.80
N PRO A 268 -2.93 14.67 21.09
CA PRO A 268 -4.12 14.35 21.88
C PRO A 268 -5.08 15.55 22.09
N VAL A 269 -4.63 16.78 21.83
CA VAL A 269 -5.49 17.98 21.89
C VAL A 269 -6.71 17.87 20.97
N SER A 270 -6.59 17.12 19.87
CA SER A 270 -7.66 16.97 18.89
C SER A 270 -8.63 15.83 19.20
N VAL A 271 -8.39 15.02 20.25
CA VAL A 271 -9.26 13.86 20.56
C VAL A 271 -10.72 14.25 20.83
N PRO A 272 -11.03 15.31 21.62
CA PRO A 272 -12.42 15.73 21.79
C PRO A 272 -13.11 16.07 20.47
N TRP A 273 -12.38 16.64 19.51
CA TRP A 273 -12.93 16.94 18.19
C TRP A 273 -13.12 15.68 17.33
N LEU A 274 -12.20 14.71 17.40
CA LEU A 274 -12.38 13.40 16.75
C LEU A 274 -13.64 12.71 17.26
N ILE A 275 -13.86 12.68 18.58
CA ILE A 275 -15.07 12.10 19.19
C ILE A 275 -16.34 12.79 18.68
N GLN A 276 -16.31 14.11 18.47
CA GLN A 276 -17.43 14.81 17.84
C GLN A 276 -17.67 14.35 16.40
N GLN A 277 -16.59 14.13 15.62
CA GLN A 277 -16.73 13.64 14.25
C GLN A 277 -17.24 12.19 14.19
N MET A 278 -17.07 11.39 15.24
CA MET A 278 -17.63 10.03 15.35
C MET A 278 -19.16 10.01 15.35
N SER A 279 -19.81 11.15 15.65
CA SER A 279 -21.28 11.27 15.60
C SER A 279 -21.82 11.63 14.20
N ASP A 280 -20.95 11.94 13.23
CA ASP A 280 -21.33 12.31 11.86
C ASP A 280 -21.05 11.12 10.94
N LEU A 281 -22.10 10.44 10.44
CA LEU A 281 -22.00 9.12 9.78
C LEU A 281 -20.97 9.05 8.63
N PRO A 282 -20.86 10.04 7.71
CA PRO A 282 -19.86 10.02 6.65
C PRO A 282 -18.40 10.08 7.14
N TYR A 283 -18.19 10.50 8.39
CA TYR A 283 -16.87 10.68 8.99
C TYR A 283 -16.60 9.78 10.19
N ALA A 284 -17.60 9.02 10.63
CA ALA A 284 -17.53 8.32 11.89
C ALA A 284 -16.39 7.30 11.91
N ARG A 285 -16.38 6.41 10.92
CA ARG A 285 -15.39 5.34 10.78
C ARG A 285 -13.95 5.86 10.64
N VAL A 286 -13.72 6.85 9.77
CA VAL A 286 -12.38 7.47 9.64
C VAL A 286 -11.95 8.22 10.91
N ALA A 287 -12.88 8.80 11.68
CA ALA A 287 -12.57 9.39 12.98
C ALA A 287 -12.20 8.34 14.03
N GLY A 288 -12.89 7.19 14.03
CA GLY A 288 -12.54 6.00 14.80
C GLY A 288 -11.14 5.48 14.46
N GLU A 289 -10.80 5.38 13.17
CA GLU A 289 -9.47 4.99 12.71
C GLU A 289 -8.39 5.97 13.18
N ALA A 290 -8.63 7.29 13.03
CA ALA A 290 -7.69 8.32 13.46
C ALA A 290 -7.47 8.30 14.98
N PHE A 291 -8.53 8.05 15.76
CA PHE A 291 -8.45 7.86 17.20
C PHE A 291 -7.61 6.63 17.53
N SER A 292 -7.91 5.48 16.93
CA SER A 292 -7.17 4.22 17.13
C SER A 292 -5.68 4.36 16.78
N LEU A 293 -5.37 5.03 15.67
CA LEU A 293 -3.99 5.32 15.27
C LEU A 293 -3.25 6.16 16.32
N MET A 294 -3.92 7.11 16.96
CA MET A 294 -3.31 7.99 17.96
C MET A 294 -3.17 7.31 19.33
N THR A 295 -4.26 6.70 19.81
CA THR A 295 -4.37 6.20 21.19
C THR A 295 -3.98 4.74 21.35
N GLY A 296 -3.95 3.96 20.25
CA GLY A 296 -3.76 2.51 20.29
C GLY A 296 -4.98 1.74 20.79
N ALA A 297 -6.10 2.42 21.02
CA ALA A 297 -7.36 1.76 21.34
C ALA A 297 -7.88 1.04 20.10
N ASP A 298 -7.92 -0.28 20.15
CA ASP A 298 -8.62 -1.08 19.14
C ASP A 298 -10.11 -1.09 19.50
N LEU A 299 -10.93 -0.48 18.64
CA LEU A 299 -12.34 -0.26 18.96
C LEU A 299 -13.13 -1.55 19.10
N ALA A 300 -12.85 -2.55 18.27
CA ALA A 300 -13.53 -3.85 18.34
C ALA A 300 -13.07 -4.64 19.57
N LEU A 301 -11.75 -4.71 19.82
CA LEU A 301 -11.21 -5.45 20.97
C LEU A 301 -11.64 -4.87 22.33
N LEU A 302 -11.91 -3.57 22.39
CA LEU A 302 -12.30 -2.85 23.60
C LEU A 302 -13.81 -2.65 23.73
N ASP A 303 -14.62 -3.24 22.85
CA ASP A 303 -16.08 -3.08 22.80
C ASP A 303 -16.51 -1.59 22.74
N LEU A 304 -15.80 -0.78 21.95
CA LEU A 304 -16.02 0.67 21.77
C LEU A 304 -16.77 1.00 20.46
N GLU A 305 -17.36 0.00 19.83
CA GLU A 305 -18.13 0.13 18.59
C GLU A 305 -19.64 0.03 18.84
N LEU A 306 -20.44 0.54 17.90
CA LEU A 306 -21.88 0.44 17.94
C LEU A 306 -22.32 -1.03 17.83
N GLN A 307 -23.26 -1.45 18.68
CA GLN A 307 -23.87 -2.78 18.60
C GLN A 307 -24.83 -2.89 17.42
N ASP A 308 -25.61 -1.83 17.19
CA ASP A 308 -26.54 -1.70 16.07
C ASP A 308 -25.88 -0.85 14.98
N LEU A 309 -25.65 -1.47 13.82
CA LEU A 309 -25.03 -0.79 12.68
C LEU A 309 -25.98 0.27 12.10
N PRO A 310 -25.49 1.49 11.84
CA PRO A 310 -26.32 2.52 11.22
C PRO A 310 -26.67 2.15 9.78
N ASP A 311 -27.88 2.52 9.36
CA ASP A 311 -28.32 2.44 7.97
C ASP A 311 -27.67 3.58 7.17
N PHE A 312 -26.46 3.31 6.68
CA PHE A 312 -25.66 4.27 5.92
C PHE A 312 -24.89 3.55 4.82
N ASP A 313 -25.14 3.95 3.58
CA ASP A 313 -24.42 3.47 2.41
C ASP A 313 -23.64 4.63 1.76
N ALA A 314 -22.32 4.47 1.69
CA ALA A 314 -21.41 5.41 1.04
C ALA A 314 -20.79 4.84 -0.25
N GLY A 315 -21.15 3.61 -0.62
CA GLY A 315 -20.65 2.94 -1.81
C GLY A 315 -21.41 3.32 -3.08
N PRO A 316 -21.03 2.73 -4.23
CA PRO A 316 -21.84 2.81 -5.44
C PRO A 316 -23.20 2.15 -5.19
N ASN A 317 -24.27 2.76 -5.68
CA ASN A 317 -25.60 2.13 -5.68
C ASN A 317 -25.82 1.31 -6.96
N ASP A 318 -26.93 0.59 -7.03
CA ASP A 318 -27.31 -0.21 -8.20
C ASP A 318 -27.87 0.64 -9.37
N ASP A 319 -27.81 1.98 -9.31
CA ASP A 319 -28.27 2.85 -10.39
C ASP A 319 -27.20 2.93 -11.49
N PRO A 320 -27.47 2.39 -12.70
CA PRO A 320 -26.51 2.44 -13.81
C PRO A 320 -26.21 3.86 -14.33
N GLU A 321 -27.02 4.85 -13.95
CA GLU A 321 -26.81 6.27 -14.28
C GLU A 321 -26.05 7.04 -13.17
N ASP A 322 -25.76 6.41 -12.02
CA ASP A 322 -24.93 7.01 -10.99
C ASP A 322 -23.45 7.02 -11.40
N ALA A 323 -22.85 8.20 -11.40
CA ALA A 323 -21.44 8.39 -11.71
C ALA A 323 -20.51 7.92 -10.58
N ASN A 324 -21.04 7.70 -9.37
CA ASN A 324 -20.27 7.24 -8.22
C ASN A 324 -20.04 5.72 -8.28
N VAL A 325 -18.97 5.30 -8.94
CA VAL A 325 -18.48 3.90 -8.95
C VAL A 325 -17.45 3.61 -7.86
N ALA A 326 -17.17 4.58 -6.97
CA ALA A 326 -16.11 4.48 -5.99
C ALA A 326 -16.56 3.65 -4.79
N LEU A 327 -15.85 2.55 -4.52
CA LEU A 327 -16.04 1.76 -3.31
C LEU A 327 -15.79 2.62 -2.07
N ASP A 328 -16.56 2.35 -1.02
CA ASP A 328 -16.41 3.01 0.26
C ASP A 328 -15.04 2.68 0.89
N PRO A 329 -14.13 3.67 1.03
CA PRO A 329 -12.81 3.44 1.59
C PRO A 329 -12.83 3.05 3.08
N ASP A 330 -13.97 3.19 3.75
CA ASP A 330 -14.15 2.93 5.17
C ASP A 330 -15.01 1.68 5.42
N GLU A 331 -15.43 0.95 4.39
CA GLU A 331 -16.35 -0.20 4.46
C GLU A 331 -16.02 -1.15 5.62
N ASN A 332 -14.73 -1.45 5.79
CA ASN A 332 -14.24 -2.43 6.76
C ASN A 332 -13.71 -1.81 8.06
N LEU A 333 -14.01 -0.55 8.34
CA LEU A 333 -13.70 0.09 9.62
C LEU A 333 -14.87 -0.07 10.60
N PRO A 334 -14.59 -0.27 11.90
CA PRO A 334 -15.63 -0.36 12.92
C PRO A 334 -16.39 0.96 13.05
N TRP A 335 -17.69 0.88 13.33
CA TRP A 335 -18.51 2.05 13.63
C TRP A 335 -18.30 2.47 15.08
N PRO A 336 -17.61 3.60 15.37
CA PRO A 336 -17.33 4.00 16.74
C PRO A 336 -18.61 4.35 17.52
N ASP A 337 -18.65 3.99 18.80
CA ASP A 337 -19.65 4.49 19.76
C ASP A 337 -19.07 5.73 20.48
N PRO A 338 -19.54 6.96 20.17
CA PRO A 338 -18.93 8.17 20.73
C PRO A 338 -19.05 8.27 22.27
N PRO A 339 -20.18 7.92 22.90
CA PRO A 339 -20.26 7.82 24.37
C PRO A 339 -19.25 6.87 25.01
N LEU A 340 -19.11 5.64 24.50
CA LEU A 340 -18.16 4.66 25.04
C LEU A 340 -16.72 5.12 24.87
N ILE A 341 -16.38 5.65 23.69
CA ILE A 341 -15.04 6.19 23.41
C ILE A 341 -14.75 7.42 24.27
N ALA A 342 -15.74 8.29 24.51
CA ALA A 342 -15.58 9.43 25.41
C ALA A 342 -15.29 8.99 26.86
N ALA A 343 -15.99 7.96 27.35
CA ALA A 343 -15.74 7.39 28.67
C ALA A 343 -14.36 6.74 28.74
N TRP A 344 -13.96 5.97 27.72
CA TRP A 344 -12.62 5.41 27.62
C TRP A 344 -11.55 6.50 27.63
N TRP A 345 -11.73 7.56 26.84
CA TRP A 345 -10.79 8.66 26.76
C TRP A 345 -10.64 9.38 28.11
N GLN A 346 -11.73 9.65 28.81
CA GLN A 346 -11.66 10.26 30.16
C GLN A 346 -10.82 9.42 31.13
N ALA A 347 -10.87 8.09 31.02
CA ALA A 347 -10.09 7.19 31.88
C ALA A 347 -8.59 7.15 31.50
N HIS A 348 -8.23 7.38 30.24
CA HIS A 348 -6.85 7.20 29.73
C HIS A 348 -6.14 8.52 29.35
N ALA A 349 -6.85 9.66 29.33
CA ALA A 349 -6.29 10.95 28.90
C ALA A 349 -5.06 11.38 29.71
N GLY A 350 -4.93 10.91 30.96
CA GLY A 350 -3.77 11.17 31.82
C GLY A 350 -2.44 10.60 31.30
N ASP A 351 -2.48 9.60 30.40
CA ASP A 351 -1.30 8.99 29.79
C ASP A 351 -0.73 9.84 28.63
N PHE A 352 -1.50 10.84 28.18
CA PHE A 352 -1.19 11.64 27.01
C PHE A 352 -0.81 13.07 27.38
N GLN A 353 0.09 13.65 26.58
CA GLN A 353 0.57 15.02 26.77
C GLN A 353 0.27 15.85 25.53
N ALA A 354 -0.42 16.98 25.71
CA ALA A 354 -0.68 17.96 24.67
C ALA A 354 0.61 18.42 23.98
N GLY A 355 0.58 18.56 22.65
CA GLY A 355 1.76 18.99 21.87
C GLY A 355 2.74 17.86 21.53
N VAL A 356 2.56 16.66 22.08
CA VAL A 356 3.37 15.47 21.76
C VAL A 356 2.63 14.60 20.75
N GLY A 357 3.33 14.09 19.73
CA GLY A 357 2.78 13.15 18.76
C GLY A 357 2.78 11.73 19.30
N TYR A 358 1.66 11.02 19.14
CA TYR A 358 1.49 9.61 19.49
C TYR A 358 1.20 8.76 18.26
N VAL A 359 1.54 7.47 18.36
CA VAL A 359 1.21 6.41 17.40
C VAL A 359 0.97 5.14 18.20
N LEU A 360 -0.23 4.59 18.09
CA LEU A 360 -0.73 3.43 18.85
C LEU A 360 -0.51 3.58 20.36
N GLY A 361 -0.83 4.76 20.91
CA GLY A 361 -0.71 5.03 22.35
C GLY A 361 0.70 5.31 22.83
N LEU A 362 1.70 5.22 21.94
CA LEU A 362 3.11 5.44 22.27
C LEU A 362 3.59 6.76 21.68
N ARG A 363 4.42 7.50 22.41
CA ARG A 363 5.09 8.69 21.88
C ARG A 363 5.87 8.34 20.63
N GLN A 364 5.67 9.11 19.56
CA GLN A 364 6.29 8.90 18.26
C GLN A 364 7.82 8.87 18.41
N SER A 365 8.38 7.71 18.08
CA SER A 365 9.80 7.38 18.18
C SER A 365 10.11 6.23 17.23
N GLU A 366 11.39 5.94 17.04
CA GLU A 366 11.79 4.78 16.23
C GLU A 366 11.21 3.48 16.80
N SER A 367 11.24 3.34 18.13
CA SER A 367 10.72 2.17 18.82
C SER A 367 9.21 1.99 18.65
N SER A 368 8.44 3.08 18.71
CA SER A 368 6.98 3.01 18.56
C SER A 368 6.57 2.74 17.12
N TYR A 369 7.24 3.33 16.13
CA TYR A 369 6.98 3.00 14.74
C TYR A 369 7.38 1.56 14.39
N ARG A 370 8.48 1.04 14.94
CA ARG A 370 8.81 -0.38 14.78
C ARG A 370 7.73 -1.29 15.37
N GLN A 371 7.18 -0.95 16.54
CA GLN A 371 6.05 -1.69 17.12
C GLN A 371 4.80 -1.60 16.23
N ALA A 372 4.50 -0.43 15.68
CA ALA A 372 3.40 -0.25 14.75
C ALA A 372 3.58 -1.06 13.45
N LEU A 373 4.81 -1.21 12.94
CA LEU A 373 5.09 -2.09 11.78
C LEU A 373 4.82 -3.57 12.06
N VAL A 374 4.94 -4.00 13.32
CA VAL A 374 4.70 -5.39 13.76
C VAL A 374 3.22 -5.63 14.10
N ARG A 375 2.58 -4.72 14.83
CA ARG A 375 1.27 -4.93 15.46
C ARG A 375 0.14 -4.08 14.90
N GLY A 376 0.45 -3.02 14.17
CA GLY A 376 -0.56 -2.12 13.63
C GLY A 376 -1.32 -2.74 12.47
N GLN A 377 -2.49 -2.17 12.17
CA GLN A 377 -3.22 -2.46 10.95
C GLN A 377 -2.56 -1.74 9.75
N GLN A 378 -2.86 -2.14 8.52
CA GLN A 378 -2.01 -1.88 7.36
C GLN A 378 -1.85 -0.39 7.04
N ARG A 379 -2.91 0.41 7.18
CA ARG A 379 -2.80 1.88 7.07
C ARG A 379 -1.89 2.48 8.15
N GLN A 380 -2.00 1.99 9.40
CA GLN A 380 -1.11 2.37 10.51
C GLN A 380 0.34 1.94 10.22
N ARG A 381 0.56 0.76 9.61
CA ARG A 381 1.89 0.27 9.19
C ARG A 381 2.49 1.14 8.09
N ILE A 382 1.68 1.59 7.11
CA ILE A 382 2.12 2.53 6.06
C ILE A 382 2.55 3.88 6.68
N ALA A 383 1.74 4.42 7.60
CA ALA A 383 2.08 5.64 8.34
C ALA A 383 3.39 5.47 9.15
N ALA A 384 3.54 4.33 9.84
CA ALA A 384 4.73 3.99 10.60
C ALA A 384 5.97 3.85 9.72
N ALA A 385 5.86 3.28 8.51
CA ALA A 385 6.96 3.21 7.55
C ALA A 385 7.44 4.62 7.14
N CYS A 386 6.52 5.56 6.95
CA CYS A 386 6.86 6.97 6.66
C CYS A 386 7.54 7.66 7.86
N GLY A 387 7.04 7.41 9.08
CA GLY A 387 7.64 7.88 10.32
C GLY A 387 9.06 7.34 10.53
N MET A 388 9.27 6.04 10.32
CA MET A 388 10.59 5.41 10.32
C MET A 388 11.52 6.03 9.28
N ALA A 389 11.02 6.28 8.06
CA ALA A 389 11.83 6.86 6.98
C ALA A 389 12.38 8.25 7.32
N ARG A 390 11.67 9.04 8.14
CA ARG A 390 12.17 10.32 8.69
C ARG A 390 13.27 10.10 9.73
N LEU A 391 13.09 9.16 10.63
CA LEU A 391 14.07 8.90 11.71
C LEU A 391 15.33 8.20 11.19
N ARG A 392 15.20 7.42 10.11
CA ARG A 392 16.29 6.72 9.42
C ARG A 392 16.41 7.18 7.96
N PRO A 393 16.88 8.42 7.71
CA PRO A 393 16.85 9.03 6.38
C PRO A 393 17.91 8.49 5.40
N THR A 394 18.59 7.40 5.75
CA THR A 394 19.59 6.75 4.88
C THR A 394 19.30 5.26 4.67
N GLU A 395 18.27 4.73 5.34
CA GLU A 395 17.89 3.32 5.26
C GLU A 395 16.73 3.13 4.28
N VAL A 396 16.80 2.06 3.51
CA VAL A 396 15.75 1.63 2.57
C VAL A 396 14.37 1.66 3.22
N LEU A 397 13.37 2.15 2.50
CA LEU A 397 12.01 2.24 3.00
C LEU A 397 11.44 0.84 3.26
N PHE A 398 10.89 0.65 4.47
CA PHE A 398 10.28 -0.62 4.87
C PHE A 398 9.15 -1.02 3.91
N PRO A 399 9.19 -2.21 3.29
CA PRO A 399 8.25 -2.61 2.25
C PRO A 399 6.95 -3.22 2.83
N THR A 400 6.00 -2.37 3.25
CA THR A 400 4.73 -2.82 3.86
C THR A 400 3.85 -3.68 2.95
N SER A 401 4.09 -3.70 1.64
CA SER A 401 3.36 -4.50 0.64
C SER A 401 4.12 -5.75 0.16
N ALA A 402 5.36 -5.98 0.61
CA ALA A 402 6.10 -7.20 0.28
C ALA A 402 5.39 -8.47 0.80
N PRO A 403 5.80 -9.68 0.37
CA PRO A 403 5.36 -10.90 1.05
C PRO A 403 5.55 -10.82 2.57
N ALA A 404 4.53 -11.20 3.34
CA ALA A 404 4.48 -11.05 4.79
C ALA A 404 5.63 -11.78 5.49
N TRP A 405 6.07 -12.93 4.97
CA TRP A 405 7.25 -13.63 5.48
C TRP A 405 8.53 -12.79 5.35
N ARG A 406 8.72 -12.08 4.23
CA ARG A 406 9.83 -11.15 4.01
C ARG A 406 9.74 -9.96 4.97
N GLN A 407 8.54 -9.43 5.18
CA GLN A 407 8.30 -8.36 6.15
C GLN A 407 8.67 -8.81 7.57
N LYS A 408 8.28 -10.02 7.99
CA LYS A 408 8.64 -10.59 9.31
C LYS A 408 10.14 -10.77 9.46
N ALA A 409 10.81 -11.31 8.43
CA ALA A 409 12.27 -11.45 8.44
C ALA A 409 12.98 -10.09 8.61
N LEU A 410 12.54 -9.05 7.91
CA LEU A 410 13.07 -7.68 8.05
C LEU A 410 12.82 -7.07 9.43
N LEU A 411 11.74 -7.46 10.10
CA LEU A 411 11.41 -7.02 11.46
C LEU A 411 12.12 -7.85 12.54
N GLY A 412 12.81 -8.93 12.17
CA GLY A 412 13.41 -9.88 13.12
C GLY A 412 12.40 -10.79 13.81
N GLU A 413 11.20 -10.92 13.25
CA GLU A 413 10.13 -11.81 13.72
C GLU A 413 10.28 -13.18 13.06
N PRO A 414 9.89 -14.29 13.73
CA PRO A 414 9.91 -15.60 13.12
C PRO A 414 8.98 -15.63 11.90
N ALA A 415 9.60 -15.78 10.72
CA ALA A 415 8.89 -16.10 9.49
C ALA A 415 8.41 -17.54 9.61
N GLY A 416 7.15 -17.74 9.99
CA GLY A 416 6.55 -19.07 9.92
C GLY A 416 6.43 -19.44 8.45
N PHE A 417 7.27 -20.38 7.99
CA PHE A 417 7.43 -20.88 6.62
C PHE A 417 7.24 -19.85 5.50
N GLY A 418 8.33 -19.53 4.80
CA GLY A 418 8.35 -18.76 3.56
C GLY A 418 9.60 -19.11 2.77
N ARG A 419 9.53 -18.95 1.44
CA ARG A 419 10.59 -19.27 0.47
C ARG A 419 11.89 -18.51 0.74
#